data_AF-A0A7J4QMH4-F1
#
_entry.id   AF-A0A7J4QMH4-F1
#
_cell.length_a   1.000
_cell.length_b   1.000
_cell.length_c   1.000
_cell.angle_alpha   90.00
_cell.angle_beta   90.00
_cell.angle_gamma   90.00
#
_symmetry.space_group_name_H-M   'P 1'
#
loop_
_entity.id
_entity.type
_entity.pdbx_description
1 polymer ?
#
loop_
_entity_poly.entity_id
_entity_poly.type
_entity_poly.pdbx_seq_one_letter_code
_entity_poly.pdbx_strand_id
1 'polypeptide(L)'
;ACHVGWFTPETTPTLLAKASSEALAVALEVAHISTTTLPHLLGRAHRAAMGVAGSLDSSALDDELAAMLGAAADAAAATVAVAESTETAPAEAAEDEEEEEEEASFGGLGDLFG
;
A
#
# COMPACT_ATOMS: atom_id res chain seq x y z
N ALA A 1 8.95 4.70 -25.20
CA ALA A 1 7.84 5.65 -25.32
C ALA A 1 7.49 6.32 -23.98
N CYS A 2 7.15 5.56 -22.92
CA CYS A 2 6.70 6.15 -21.64
C CYS A 2 7.76 6.96 -20.87
N HIS A 3 9.06 6.62 -20.93
CA HIS A 3 10.09 7.42 -20.25
C HIS A 3 10.37 8.78 -20.88
N VAL A 4 10.01 8.96 -22.16
CA VAL A 4 10.25 10.21 -22.91
C VAL A 4 8.97 11.05 -23.09
N GLY A 5 7.87 10.68 -22.44
CA GLY A 5 6.62 11.45 -22.49
C GLY A 5 5.88 11.39 -23.83
N TRP A 6 6.02 10.31 -24.61
CA TRP A 6 5.33 10.17 -25.89
C TRP A 6 3.90 9.65 -25.70
N PHE A 7 2.89 10.46 -26.04
CA PHE A 7 1.48 10.15 -25.83
C PHE A 7 0.84 9.42 -27.01
N THR A 8 0.31 8.23 -26.74
CA THR A 8 -0.54 7.41 -27.62
C THR A 8 -1.64 6.75 -26.79
N PRO A 9 -2.71 6.18 -27.40
CA PRO A 9 -3.73 5.45 -26.64
C PRO A 9 -3.15 4.37 -25.71
N GLU A 10 -2.09 3.67 -26.13
CA GLU A 10 -1.45 2.61 -25.36
C GLU A 10 -0.61 3.12 -24.19
N THR A 11 -0.02 4.31 -24.32
CA THR A 11 0.97 4.84 -23.37
C THR A 11 0.41 5.92 -22.43
N THR A 12 -0.66 6.59 -22.84
CA THR A 12 -1.33 7.65 -22.06
C THR A 12 -1.72 7.22 -20.63
N PRO A 13 -2.34 6.05 -20.37
CA PRO A 13 -2.72 5.69 -19.01
C PRO A 13 -1.49 5.55 -18.09
N THR A 14 -0.42 4.92 -18.57
CA THR A 14 0.82 4.75 -17.81
C THR A 14 1.52 6.08 -17.56
N LEU A 15 1.58 6.97 -18.56
CA LEU A 15 2.17 8.30 -18.43
C LEU A 15 1.43 9.14 -17.39
N LEU A 16 0.10 9.10 -17.38
CA LEU A 16 -0.70 9.84 -16.41
C LEU A 16 -0.51 9.31 -14.99
N ALA A 17 -0.49 7.99 -14.80
CA ALA A 17 -0.24 7.37 -13.51
C ALA A 17 1.17 7.69 -12.96
N LYS A 18 2.18 7.69 -13.84
CA LYS A 18 3.56 8.07 -13.45
C LYS A 18 3.62 9.54 -13.05
N ALA A 19 3.07 10.43 -13.86
CA ALA A 19 3.09 11.87 -13.56
C ALA A 19 2.36 12.20 -12.26
N SER A 20 1.20 11.58 -12.00
CA SER A 20 0.44 11.81 -10.77
C SER A 20 1.16 11.27 -9.53
N SER A 21 1.77 10.09 -9.60
CA SER A 21 2.51 9.50 -8.48
C SER A 21 3.79 10.27 -8.16
N GLU A 22 4.55 10.71 -9.17
CA GLU A 22 5.74 11.53 -8.97
C GLU A 22 5.40 12.92 -8.39
N ALA A 23 4.34 13.56 -8.91
CA ALA A 23 3.87 14.83 -8.38
C ALA A 23 3.39 14.70 -6.92
N LEU A 24 2.67 13.63 -6.59
CA LEU A 24 2.23 13.34 -5.23
C LEU A 24 3.43 13.11 -4.30
N ALA A 25 4.42 12.32 -4.74
CA ALA A 25 5.63 12.06 -3.96
C ALA A 25 6.37 13.36 -3.62
N VAL A 26 6.61 14.22 -4.61
CA VAL A 26 7.25 15.52 -4.38
C VAL A 26 6.40 16.40 -3.45
N ALA A 27 5.08 16.44 -3.64
CA ALA A 27 4.19 17.24 -2.82
C ALA A 27 4.20 16.79 -1.34
N LEU A 28 4.26 15.47 -1.08
CA LEU A 28 4.37 14.93 0.28
C LEU A 28 5.73 15.22 0.92
N GLU A 29 6.83 15.15 0.16
CA GLU A 29 8.17 15.43 0.67
C GLU A 29 8.37 16.91 1.03
N VAL A 30 7.85 17.83 0.21
CA VAL A 30 7.88 19.27 0.50
C VAL A 30 6.78 19.69 1.50
N ALA A 31 5.92 18.75 1.91
CA ALA A 31 4.76 19.01 2.75
C ALA A 31 3.84 20.12 2.20
N HIS A 32 3.64 20.13 0.87
CA HIS A 32 2.70 21.04 0.24
C HIS A 32 1.27 20.68 0.67
N ILE A 33 0.54 21.64 1.23
CA ILE A 33 -0.80 21.42 1.79
C ILE A 33 -1.84 21.60 0.69
N SER A 34 -2.57 20.51 0.40
CA SER A 34 -3.72 20.49 -0.50
C SER A 34 -4.79 19.53 0.04
N THR A 35 -5.97 19.51 -0.58
CA THR A 35 -7.03 18.55 -0.23
C THR A 35 -6.59 17.09 -0.39
N THR A 36 -5.66 16.81 -1.31
CA THR A 36 -5.14 15.46 -1.55
C THR A 36 -4.05 15.07 -0.55
N THR A 37 -3.14 15.98 -0.18
CA THR A 37 -2.01 15.67 0.69
C THR A 37 -2.31 15.80 2.18
N LEU A 38 -3.28 16.64 2.58
CA LEU A 38 -3.56 16.95 3.99
C LEU A 38 -3.84 15.69 4.83
N PRO A 39 -4.68 14.72 4.42
CA PRO A 39 -4.90 13.51 5.21
C PRO A 39 -3.62 12.70 5.46
N HIS A 40 -2.74 12.65 4.47
CA HIS A 40 -1.46 11.92 4.52
C HIS A 40 -0.48 12.62 5.46
N LEU A 41 -0.37 13.94 5.35
CA LEU A 41 0.51 14.75 6.18
C LEU A 41 0.07 14.74 7.64
N LEU A 42 -1.23 14.85 7.90
CA LEU A 42 -1.78 14.78 9.26
C LEU A 42 -1.58 13.39 9.86
N GLY A 43 -1.83 12.32 9.08
CA GLY A 43 -1.56 10.95 9.51
C GLY A 43 -0.08 10.70 9.82
N ARG A 44 0.84 11.26 9.02
CA ARG A 44 2.28 11.19 9.27
C ARG A 44 2.68 11.93 10.55
N ALA A 45 2.15 13.14 10.74
CA ALA A 45 2.41 13.95 11.93
C ALA A 45 1.89 13.27 13.20
N HIS A 46 0.67 12.75 13.16
CA HIS A 46 0.08 12.02 14.28
C HIS A 46 0.88 10.76 14.63
N ARG A 47 1.26 9.95 13.64
CA ARG A 47 2.13 8.77 13.87
C ARG A 47 3.48 9.16 14.46
N ALA A 48 4.10 10.24 13.99
CA ALA A 48 5.36 10.73 14.55
C ALA A 48 5.19 11.17 16.01
N ALA A 49 4.12 11.91 16.32
CA ALA A 49 3.81 12.34 17.68
C ALA A 49 3.58 11.16 18.63
N MET A 50 2.76 10.18 18.22
CA MET A 50 2.49 8.98 19.01
C MET A 50 3.74 8.09 19.17
N GLY A 51 4.59 8.03 18.14
CA GLY A 51 5.87 7.33 18.21
C GLY A 51 6.82 7.95 19.24
N VAL A 52 6.89 9.28 19.31
CA VAL A 52 7.64 9.98 20.36
C VAL A 52 7.00 9.73 21.73
N ALA A 53 5.67 9.87 21.86
CA ALA A 53 4.97 9.64 23.12
C ALA A 53 5.20 8.22 23.67
N GLY A 54 5.14 7.19 22.81
CA GLY A 54 5.40 5.80 23.20
C GLY A 54 6.85 5.50 23.59
N SER A 55 7.79 6.40 23.33
CA SER A 55 9.19 6.27 23.75
C SER A 55 9.50 6.89 25.11
N LEU A 56 8.55 7.63 25.68
CA LEU A 56 8.69 8.29 26.99
C LEU A 56 8.30 7.36 28.13
N ASP A 57 8.76 7.70 29.33
CA ASP A 57 8.29 7.04 30.56
C ASP A 57 6.84 7.44 30.87
N SER A 58 6.08 6.55 31.52
CA SER A 58 4.66 6.79 31.82
C SER A 58 4.42 7.99 32.73
N SER A 59 5.39 8.37 33.57
CA SER A 59 5.31 9.57 34.40
C SER A 59 5.36 10.88 33.61
N ALA A 60 5.81 10.85 32.35
CA ALA A 60 5.87 12.01 31.46
C ALA A 60 4.62 12.15 30.57
N LEU A 61 3.70 11.18 30.61
CA LEU A 61 2.46 11.18 29.84
C LEU A 61 1.30 11.68 30.70
N ASP A 62 0.41 12.45 30.09
CA ASP A 62 -0.89 12.75 30.70
C ASP A 62 -1.89 11.61 30.43
N ASP A 63 -3.01 11.64 31.15
CA ASP A 63 -4.01 10.57 31.08
C ASP A 63 -4.61 10.42 29.66
N GLU A 64 -4.73 11.52 28.93
CA GLU A 64 -5.26 11.53 27.56
C GLU A 64 -4.30 10.86 26.58
N LEU A 65 -3.00 11.21 26.61
CA LEU A 65 -1.98 10.59 25.76
C LEU A 65 -1.80 9.11 26.10
N ALA A 66 -1.81 8.76 27.39
CA ALA A 66 -1.73 7.37 27.84
C ALA A 66 -2.92 6.55 27.32
N ALA A 67 -4.14 7.08 27.39
CA ALA A 67 -5.33 6.44 26.85
C ALA A 67 -5.25 6.27 25.32
N MET A 68 -4.78 7.28 24.59
CA MET A 68 -4.60 7.18 23.15
C MET A 68 -3.55 6.14 22.74
N LEU A 69 -2.44 6.03 23.49
CA LEU A 69 -1.42 4.99 23.27
C LEU A 69 -1.98 3.58 23.51
N GLY A 70 -2.75 3.41 24.59
CA GLY A 70 -3.44 2.16 24.89
C GLY A 70 -4.41 1.76 23.77
N ALA A 71 -5.29 2.68 23.36
CA ALA A 71 -6.24 2.44 22.27
C ALA A 71 -5.54 2.12 20.94
N ALA A 72 -4.39 2.74 20.65
CA ALA A 72 -3.60 2.42 19.47
C ALA A 72 -3.00 1.00 19.54
N ALA A 73 -2.57 0.54 20.73
CA ALA A 73 -2.09 -0.82 20.94
C ALA A 73 -3.20 -1.86 20.78
N ASP A 74 -4.39 -1.58 21.33
CA ASP A 74 -5.57 -2.44 21.17
C ASP A 74 -5.98 -2.55 19.69
N ALA A 75 -5.99 -1.43 18.97
CA ALA A 75 -6.28 -1.41 17.54
C ALA A 75 -5.25 -2.24 16.74
N ALA A 76 -3.96 -2.13 17.06
CA ALA A 76 -2.92 -2.93 16.43
C ALA A 76 -3.11 -4.44 16.71
N ALA A 77 -3.41 -4.82 17.96
CA ALA A 77 -3.71 -6.21 18.31
C ALA A 77 -4.93 -6.76 17.54
N ALA A 78 -5.98 -5.94 17.37
CA ALA A 78 -7.14 -6.31 16.58
C ALA A 78 -6.81 -6.53 15.09
N THR A 79 -5.93 -5.72 14.49
CA THR A 79 -5.49 -5.93 13.09
C THR A 79 -4.72 -7.23 12.90
N VAL A 80 -3.89 -7.63 13.86
CA VAL A 80 -3.16 -8.91 13.84
C VAL A 80 -4.12 -10.09 13.97
N ALA A 81 -5.09 -10.01 14.87
CA ALA A 81 -6.11 -11.06 15.05
C ALA A 81 -6.97 -11.29 13.79
N VAL A 82 -7.28 -10.21 13.05
CA VAL A 82 -7.99 -10.30 11.75
C VAL A 82 -7.12 -10.98 10.70
N ALA A 83 -5.82 -10.63 10.62
CA ALA A 83 -4.88 -11.24 9.69
C ALA A 83 -4.70 -12.74 9.93
N GLU A 84 -4.56 -13.19 11.18
CA GLU A 84 -4.50 -14.62 11.54
C GLU A 84 -5.81 -15.36 11.23
N SER A 85 -6.97 -14.71 11.40
CA SER A 85 -8.27 -15.32 11.08
C SER A 85 -8.49 -15.49 9.57
N THR A 86 -7.86 -14.68 8.72
CA THR A 86 -7.91 -14.82 7.26
C THR A 86 -6.94 -15.88 6.71
N GLU A 87 -5.98 -16.37 7.51
CA GLU A 87 -5.05 -17.43 7.09
C GLU A 87 -5.67 -18.85 7.21
N THR A 88 -6.79 -19.00 7.92
CA THR A 88 -7.47 -20.29 8.11
C THR A 88 -8.69 -20.53 7.19
N ALA A 89 -8.83 -19.80 6.09
CA ALA A 89 -9.86 -20.09 5.08
C ALA A 89 -9.35 -21.16 4.10
N PRO A 90 -9.97 -22.36 4.00
CA PRO A 90 -9.62 -23.33 2.97
C PRO A 90 -9.84 -22.76 1.57
N ALA A 91 -8.81 -22.84 0.74
CA ALA A 91 -8.95 -22.76 -0.70
C ALA A 91 -9.67 -24.03 -1.19
N GLU A 92 -11.00 -23.98 -1.31
CA GLU A 92 -11.73 -24.93 -2.14
C GLU A 92 -11.65 -24.44 -3.59
N ALA A 93 -10.78 -25.09 -4.36
CA ALA A 93 -10.80 -25.08 -5.81
C ALA A 93 -11.32 -26.46 -6.27
N ALA A 94 -12.42 -26.47 -7.02
CA ALA A 94 -12.78 -27.51 -7.99
C ALA A 94 -14.01 -27.05 -8.78
N GLU A 95 -13.83 -26.15 -9.76
CA GLU A 95 -14.65 -26.19 -10.97
C GLU A 95 -13.88 -27.06 -11.97
N ASP A 96 -14.47 -28.23 -12.29
CA ASP A 96 -14.15 -29.06 -13.45
C ASP A 96 -14.42 -28.23 -14.72
N GLU A 97 -13.37 -27.92 -15.49
CA GLU A 97 -13.49 -27.65 -16.92
C GLU A 97 -12.59 -28.62 -17.68
N GLU A 98 -13.24 -29.35 -18.57
CA GLU A 98 -12.74 -30.46 -19.38
C GLU A 98 -11.58 -30.03 -20.31
N GLU A 99 -10.66 -30.98 -20.52
CA GLU A 99 -9.59 -30.93 -21.50
C GLU A 99 -10.15 -30.76 -22.93
N GLU A 100 -9.69 -29.72 -23.65
CA GLU A 100 -9.48 -29.83 -25.10
C GLU A 100 -8.06 -29.34 -25.45
N GLU A 101 -7.30 -30.29 -25.98
CA GLU A 101 -5.97 -30.14 -26.56
C GLU A 101 -6.01 -29.30 -27.84
N GLU A 102 -5.33 -28.16 -27.90
CA GLU A 102 -4.73 -27.68 -29.14
C GLU A 102 -3.29 -27.21 -28.88
N GLU A 103 -2.35 -27.97 -29.44
CA GLU A 103 -0.92 -27.71 -29.40
C GLU A 103 -0.58 -26.39 -30.11
N ALA A 104 -0.36 -25.33 -29.34
CA ALA A 104 0.56 -24.26 -29.71
C ALA A 104 1.59 -24.15 -28.60
N SER A 105 2.71 -24.85 -28.77
CA SER A 105 3.92 -24.70 -27.96
C SER A 105 4.36 -23.23 -27.98
N PHE A 106 3.89 -22.45 -27.01
CA PHE A 106 4.44 -21.14 -26.71
C PHE A 106 5.78 -21.40 -26.03
N GLY A 107 6.84 -21.38 -26.84
CA GLY A 107 8.22 -21.34 -26.36
C GLY A 107 8.31 -20.27 -25.28
N GLY A 108 8.58 -20.70 -24.05
CA GLY A 108 8.60 -19.83 -22.88
C GLY A 108 9.60 -18.68 -23.06
N LEU A 109 9.54 -17.69 -22.18
CA LEU A 109 10.36 -16.46 -22.23
C LEU A 109 11.89 -16.66 -22.37
N GLY A 110 12.39 -17.90 -22.22
CA GLY A 110 13.77 -18.29 -22.50
C GLY A 110 14.15 -18.36 -23.99
N ASP A 111 13.21 -18.62 -24.90
CA ASP A 111 13.48 -18.66 -26.35
C ASP A 111 13.70 -17.27 -26.97
N LEU A 112 13.41 -16.20 -26.22
CA LEU A 112 13.61 -14.81 -26.67
C LEU A 112 15.04 -14.30 -26.49
N PHE A 113 15.91 -15.08 -25.84
CA PHE A 113 17.30 -14.70 -25.55
C PHE A 113 18.34 -15.75 -25.98
N GLY A 114 17.95 -16.70 -26.84
CA GLY A 114 18.80 -17.73 -27.44
C GLY A 114 19.22 -17.42 -28.87
#